data_AF-A0A2G9I0Y4-F1
#
_entry.id   AF-A0A2G9I0Y4-F1
#
_cell.length_a   1.000
_cell.length_b   1.000
_cell.length_c   1.000
_cell.angle_alpha   90.00
_cell.angle_beta   90.00
_cell.angle_gamma   90.00
#
_symmetry.space_group_name_H-M   'P 1'
#
loop_
_entity.id
_entity.type
_entity.pdbx_description
1 polymer ?
#
loop_
_entity_poly.entity_id
_entity_poly.type
_entity_poly.pdbx_seq_one_letter_code
_entity_poly.pdbx_strand_id
1 'polypeptide(L)'
;MVSKTEEEQVNRLENQVENGGGGAWEYLCLVRKLKLRRSDKVLKYGVAILKDPKKRSALGPEEWTLYEQVAIAAMDCQRLDLAKDCIKDLRAKFPQSRRVDRLEAMWLEAKGSWADAEKAYSSLLEENQFDQAIHKRRVAMAKARGNLSEAIEWLNKYLEIFMADHDAWRELAEIYVSLQMYKQAAFCYEELILSQPTSPLYQLAYADVSSYWRLFLFF
;
A
#
# COMPACT_ATOMS: atom_id res chain seq x y z
N MET A 1 8.61 -13.52 3.20
CA MET A 1 7.95 -14.32 4.26
C MET A 1 8.66 -14.02 5.56
N VAL A 2 7.96 -13.67 6.63
CA VAL A 2 8.58 -13.44 7.96
C VAL A 2 9.00 -14.80 8.50
N SER A 3 10.22 -14.92 9.03
CA SER A 3 10.67 -16.17 9.64
C SER A 3 9.99 -16.41 10.99
N LYS A 4 9.85 -17.68 11.39
CA LYS A 4 9.26 -18.03 12.70
C LYS A 4 9.97 -17.33 13.86
N THR A 5 11.28 -17.20 13.78
CA THR A 5 12.11 -16.51 14.79
C THR A 5 11.82 -15.01 14.86
N GLU A 6 11.61 -14.36 13.72
CA GLU A 6 11.23 -12.93 13.68
C GLU A 6 9.82 -12.70 14.25
N GLU A 7 8.87 -13.60 13.95
CA GLU A 7 7.51 -13.53 14.48
C GLU A 7 7.48 -13.70 16.01
N GLU A 8 8.21 -14.69 16.54
CA GLU A 8 8.38 -14.88 17.98
C GLU A 8 9.00 -13.65 18.66
N GLN A 9 9.98 -13.01 18.00
CA GLN A 9 10.63 -11.82 18.51
C GLN A 9 9.66 -10.62 18.57
N VAL A 10 8.86 -10.41 17.51
CA VAL A 10 7.84 -9.34 17.49
C VAL A 10 6.84 -9.53 18.61
N ASN A 11 6.28 -10.74 18.74
CA ASN A 11 5.27 -11.02 19.76
C ASN A 11 5.82 -10.86 21.19
N ARG A 12 7.09 -11.25 21.40
CA ARG A 12 7.78 -11.04 22.69
C ARG A 12 7.91 -9.56 23.03
N LEU A 13 8.39 -8.76 22.08
CA LEU A 13 8.52 -7.31 22.27
C LEU A 13 7.16 -6.64 22.45
N GLU A 14 6.14 -7.07 21.70
CA GLU A 14 4.77 -6.56 21.83
C GLU A 14 4.27 -6.76 23.27
N ASN A 15 4.37 -7.99 23.80
CA ASN A 15 3.99 -8.32 25.18
C ASN A 15 4.82 -7.54 26.21
N GLN A 16 6.11 -7.35 25.99
CA GLN A 16 6.97 -6.57 26.88
C GLN A 16 6.50 -5.12 26.97
N VAL A 17 6.21 -4.50 25.82
CA VAL A 17 5.75 -3.10 25.74
C VAL A 17 4.36 -2.95 26.36
N GLU A 18 3.46 -3.92 26.15
CA GLU A 18 2.13 -3.93 26.77
C GLU A 18 2.17 -3.94 28.29
N ASN A 19 3.10 -4.70 28.86
CA ASN A 19 3.30 -4.83 30.30
C ASN A 19 4.19 -3.72 30.90
N GLY A 20 4.55 -2.69 30.12
CA GLY A 20 5.34 -1.55 30.59
C GLY A 20 6.84 -1.82 30.74
N GLY A 21 7.34 -2.94 30.21
CA GLY A 21 8.74 -3.37 30.31
C GLY A 21 9.74 -2.61 29.42
N GLY A 22 9.35 -1.46 28.85
CA GLY A 22 10.17 -0.70 27.89
C GLY A 22 10.22 -1.35 26.50
N GLY A 23 11.17 -0.96 25.66
CA GLY A 23 11.38 -1.59 24.35
C GLY A 23 10.47 -1.08 23.21
N ALA A 24 9.73 0.01 23.43
CA ALA A 24 8.70 0.47 22.49
C ALA A 24 9.29 0.87 21.14
N TRP A 25 10.44 1.52 21.10
CA TRP A 25 11.07 1.92 19.84
C TRP A 25 11.62 0.72 19.07
N GLU A 26 12.20 -0.25 19.77
CA GLU A 26 12.70 -1.51 19.20
C GLU A 26 11.57 -2.32 18.56
N TYR A 27 10.42 -2.40 19.24
CA TYR A 27 9.20 -2.99 18.69
C TYR A 27 8.75 -2.27 17.41
N LEU A 28 8.65 -0.94 17.43
CA LEU A 28 8.22 -0.15 16.27
C LEU A 28 9.18 -0.29 15.08
N CYS A 29 10.50 -0.34 15.33
CA CYS A 29 11.51 -0.60 14.32
C CYS A 29 11.32 -1.98 13.68
N LEU A 30 11.04 -3.01 14.49
CA LEU A 30 10.86 -4.37 14.00
C LEU A 30 9.57 -4.53 13.19
N VAL A 31 8.45 -3.93 13.66
CA VAL A 31 7.19 -3.86 12.91
C VAL A 31 7.39 -3.22 11.54
N ARG A 32 8.14 -2.10 11.50
CA ARG A 32 8.48 -1.40 10.25
C ARG A 32 9.36 -2.26 9.34
N LYS A 33 10.41 -2.87 9.87
CA LYS A 33 11.35 -3.72 9.12
C LYS A 33 10.64 -4.91 8.47
N LEU A 34 9.72 -5.54 9.21
CA LEU A 34 8.97 -6.72 8.75
C LEU A 34 7.70 -6.36 7.97
N LYS A 35 7.39 -5.06 7.80
CA LYS A 35 6.19 -4.55 7.12
C LYS A 35 4.89 -5.14 7.69
N LEU A 36 4.83 -5.30 9.01
CA LEU A 36 3.67 -5.89 9.69
C LEU A 36 2.55 -4.87 9.86
N ARG A 37 1.31 -5.31 9.58
CA ARG A 37 0.11 -4.47 9.81
C ARG A 37 -0.31 -4.55 11.28
N ARG A 38 0.23 -3.62 12.09
CA ARG A 38 -0.05 -3.44 13.53
C ARG A 38 -0.39 -1.97 13.83
N SER A 39 -1.21 -1.35 12.99
CA SER A 39 -1.42 0.10 12.97
C SER A 39 -1.97 0.64 14.30
N ASP A 40 -2.83 -0.11 14.98
CA ASP A 40 -3.34 0.19 16.32
C ASP A 40 -2.23 0.28 17.38
N LYS A 41 -1.34 -0.71 17.41
CA LYS A 41 -0.19 -0.75 18.33
C LYS A 41 0.84 0.31 17.99
N VAL A 42 1.13 0.49 16.69
CA VAL A 42 2.05 1.51 16.19
C VAL A 42 1.57 2.89 16.59
N LEU A 43 0.28 3.18 16.40
CA LEU A 43 -0.32 4.45 16.81
C LEU A 43 -0.23 4.65 18.32
N LYS A 44 -0.62 3.64 19.11
CA LYS A 44 -0.60 3.70 20.58
C LYS A 44 0.80 4.02 21.11
N TYR A 45 1.81 3.23 20.73
CA TYR A 45 3.16 3.36 21.27
C TYR A 45 3.91 4.54 20.65
N GLY A 46 3.72 4.79 19.36
CA GLY A 46 4.37 5.91 18.69
C GLY A 46 3.90 7.26 19.23
N VAL A 47 2.59 7.43 19.44
CA VAL A 47 2.05 8.65 20.07
C VAL A 47 2.55 8.80 21.50
N ALA A 48 2.68 7.71 22.27
CA ALA A 48 3.23 7.77 23.62
C ALA A 48 4.69 8.25 23.64
N ILE A 49 5.51 7.86 22.66
CA ILE A 49 6.88 8.34 22.50
C ILE A 49 6.89 9.82 22.07
N LEU A 50 6.09 10.20 21.07
CA LEU A 50 6.03 11.59 20.57
C LEU A 50 5.53 12.59 21.62
N LYS A 51 4.67 12.17 22.54
CA LYS A 51 4.16 13.01 23.64
C LYS A 51 5.19 13.25 24.75
N ASP A 52 6.21 12.40 24.89
CA ASP A 52 7.25 12.53 25.89
C ASP A 52 8.49 13.19 25.26
N PRO A 53 8.76 14.49 25.52
CA PRO A 53 9.85 15.20 24.85
C PRO A 53 11.21 14.54 25.06
N LYS A 54 11.44 13.92 26.23
CA LYS A 54 12.73 13.27 26.54
C LYS A 54 12.92 12.02 25.69
N LYS A 55 11.90 11.17 25.61
CA LYS A 55 11.94 9.96 24.77
C LYS A 55 12.02 10.31 23.28
N ARG A 56 11.24 11.31 22.85
CA ARG A 56 11.26 11.80 21.47
C ARG A 56 12.64 12.31 21.08
N SER A 57 13.24 13.22 21.86
CA SER A 57 14.57 13.77 21.57
C SER A 57 15.67 12.72 21.63
N ALA A 58 15.52 11.67 22.44
CA ALA A 58 16.49 10.58 22.54
C ALA A 58 16.59 9.75 21.25
N LEU A 59 15.59 9.80 20.36
CA LEU A 59 15.66 9.14 19.05
C LEU A 59 16.59 9.86 18.06
N GLY A 60 16.94 11.12 18.32
CA GLY A 60 17.74 11.93 17.40
C GLY A 60 17.11 12.00 16.00
N PRO A 61 17.82 11.65 14.92
CA PRO A 61 17.28 11.73 13.57
C PRO A 61 16.13 10.76 13.29
N GLU A 62 16.01 9.67 14.05
CA GLU A 62 14.93 8.68 13.89
C GLU A 62 13.57 9.19 14.37
N GLU A 63 13.53 10.32 15.10
CA GLU A 63 12.29 11.01 15.47
C GLU A 63 11.39 11.23 14.26
N TRP A 64 11.96 11.65 13.13
CA TRP A 64 11.19 11.94 11.91
C TRP A 64 10.66 10.66 11.26
N THR A 65 11.40 9.56 11.37
CA THR A 65 10.92 8.25 10.93
C THR A 65 9.75 7.79 11.79
N LEU A 66 9.77 8.09 13.10
CA LEU A 66 8.64 7.83 13.99
C LEU A 66 7.42 8.67 13.61
N TYR A 67 7.57 9.96 13.34
CA TYR A 67 6.47 10.83 12.89
C TYR A 67 5.77 10.28 11.65
N GLU A 68 6.54 9.84 10.65
CA GLU A 68 5.97 9.23 9.44
C GLU A 68 5.27 7.90 9.73
N GLN A 69 5.89 7.04 10.53
CA GLN A 69 5.31 5.76 10.92
C GLN A 69 3.99 5.95 11.67
N VAL A 70 3.92 6.95 12.56
CA VAL A 70 2.70 7.33 13.28
C VAL A 70 1.66 7.94 12.33
N ALA A 71 2.05 8.79 11.39
CA ALA A 71 1.13 9.36 10.41
C ALA A 71 0.42 8.26 9.58
N ILE A 72 1.18 7.27 9.09
CA ILE A 72 0.62 6.14 8.33
C ILE A 72 -0.33 5.32 9.21
N ALA A 73 0.10 4.95 10.42
CA ALA A 73 -0.75 4.20 11.35
C ALA A 73 -2.00 4.97 11.76
N ALA A 74 -1.92 6.29 11.92
CA ALA A 74 -3.04 7.16 12.22
C ALA A 74 -4.07 7.18 11.08
N MET A 75 -3.64 7.20 9.82
CA MET A 75 -4.53 7.09 8.66
C MET A 75 -5.27 5.74 8.64
N ASP A 76 -4.55 4.64 8.87
CA ASP A 76 -5.15 3.30 8.96
C ASP A 76 -6.20 3.20 10.08
N CYS A 77 -5.96 3.87 11.21
CA CYS A 77 -6.88 3.92 12.35
C CYS A 77 -7.91 5.05 12.29
N GLN A 78 -8.08 5.72 11.13
CA GLN A 78 -9.04 6.82 10.93
C GLN A 78 -8.85 8.01 11.88
N ARG A 79 -7.64 8.21 12.39
CA ARG A 79 -7.24 9.37 13.20
C ARG A 79 -6.57 10.43 12.31
N LEU A 80 -7.33 10.94 11.35
CA LEU A 80 -6.84 11.85 10.30
C LEU A 80 -6.25 13.16 10.85
N ASP A 81 -6.75 13.65 12.00
CA ASP A 81 -6.22 14.85 12.66
C ASP A 81 -4.76 14.63 13.10
N LEU A 82 -4.51 13.52 13.80
CA LEU A 82 -3.16 13.16 14.26
C LEU A 82 -2.20 12.93 13.09
N ALA A 83 -2.69 12.30 12.01
CA ALA A 83 -1.91 12.15 10.79
C ALA A 83 -1.53 13.52 10.21
N LYS A 84 -2.47 14.48 10.16
CA LYS A 84 -2.22 15.81 9.62
C LYS A 84 -1.23 16.60 10.48
N ASP A 85 -1.32 16.49 11.81
CA ASP A 85 -0.36 17.11 12.73
C ASP A 85 1.06 16.57 12.51
N CYS A 86 1.22 15.24 12.40
CA CYS A 86 2.52 14.63 12.10
C CYS A 86 3.08 15.09 10.75
N ILE A 87 2.23 15.16 9.72
CA ILE A 87 2.62 15.64 8.38
C ILE A 87 3.02 17.12 8.41
N LYS A 88 2.34 17.94 9.21
CA LYS A 88 2.66 19.36 9.39
C LYS A 88 4.05 19.54 10.02
N ASP A 89 4.36 18.79 11.07
CA ASP A 89 5.68 18.80 11.71
C ASP A 89 6.78 18.35 10.72
N LEU A 90 6.51 17.29 9.96
CA LEU A 90 7.42 16.81 8.90
C LEU A 90 7.62 17.84 7.80
N ARG A 91 6.56 18.54 7.35
CA ARG A 91 6.65 19.60 6.34
C ARG A 91 7.46 20.79 6.83
N ALA A 92 7.30 21.18 8.09
CA ALA A 92 8.07 22.26 8.69
C ALA A 92 9.58 21.93 8.72
N LYS A 93 9.92 20.67 8.99
CA LYS A 93 11.30 20.21 8.99
C LYS A 93 11.87 20.00 7.59
N PHE A 94 11.06 19.50 6.66
CA PHE A 94 11.46 19.14 5.30
C PHE A 94 10.52 19.75 4.24
N PRO A 95 10.60 21.07 3.98
CA PRO A 95 9.63 21.78 3.13
C PRO A 95 9.48 21.22 1.71
N GLN A 96 10.59 20.76 1.11
CA GLN A 96 10.66 20.26 -0.28
C GLN A 96 10.79 18.74 -0.38
N SER A 97 10.40 17.99 0.66
CA SER A 97 10.55 16.54 0.67
C SER A 97 9.41 15.84 -0.07
N ARG A 98 9.76 15.08 -1.10
CA ARG A 98 8.84 14.18 -1.84
C ARG A 98 8.21 13.11 -0.97
N ARG A 99 8.93 12.69 0.07
CA ARG A 99 8.41 11.72 1.05
C ARG A 99 7.24 12.33 1.83
N VAL A 100 7.32 13.63 2.15
CA VAL A 100 6.24 14.37 2.79
C VAL A 100 5.10 14.65 1.79
N ASP A 101 5.41 14.99 0.54
CA ASP A 101 4.39 15.14 -0.51
C ASP A 101 3.57 13.86 -0.71
N ARG A 102 4.23 12.70 -0.73
CA ARG A 102 3.56 11.39 -0.81
C ARG A 102 2.68 11.13 0.40
N LEU A 103 3.14 11.44 1.62
CA LEU A 103 2.33 11.30 2.84
C LEU A 103 1.10 12.22 2.81
N GLU A 104 1.25 13.43 2.29
CA GLU A 104 0.14 14.38 2.14
C GLU A 104 -0.89 13.89 1.11
N ALA A 105 -0.45 13.32 -0.02
CA ALA A 105 -1.32 12.67 -0.99
C ALA A 105 -2.07 11.47 -0.38
N MET A 106 -1.38 10.62 0.39
CA MET A 106 -2.00 9.50 1.13
C MET A 106 -3.03 9.98 2.15
N TRP A 107 -2.79 11.13 2.79
CA TRP A 107 -3.74 11.72 3.72
C TRP A 107 -4.98 12.28 3.03
N LEU A 108 -4.82 12.91 1.86
CA LEU A 108 -5.95 13.35 1.02
C LEU A 108 -6.80 12.17 0.56
N GLU A 109 -6.15 11.06 0.18
CA GLU A 109 -6.80 9.79 -0.15
C GLU A 109 -7.58 9.25 1.06
N ALA A 110 -6.96 9.14 2.23
CA ALA A 110 -7.60 8.64 3.45
C ALA A 110 -8.77 9.53 3.92
N LYS A 111 -8.72 10.84 3.63
CA LYS A 111 -9.81 11.79 3.87
C LYS A 111 -10.98 11.65 2.90
N GLY A 112 -10.79 10.98 1.77
CA GLY A 112 -11.77 10.87 0.68
C GLY A 112 -11.78 12.08 -0.27
N SER A 113 -10.76 12.94 -0.21
CA SER A 113 -10.58 14.08 -1.14
C SER A 113 -9.92 13.59 -2.44
N TRP A 114 -10.62 12.74 -3.19
CA TRP A 114 -10.08 12.01 -4.35
C TRP A 114 -9.48 12.91 -5.43
N ALA A 115 -10.13 14.03 -5.77
CA ALA A 115 -9.64 14.93 -6.80
C ALA A 115 -8.32 15.61 -6.41
N ASP A 116 -8.15 15.96 -5.14
CA ASP A 116 -6.92 16.57 -4.64
C ASP A 116 -5.80 15.53 -4.51
N ALA A 117 -6.14 14.30 -4.07
CA ALA A 117 -5.21 13.18 -4.05
C ALA A 117 -4.68 12.86 -5.46
N GLU A 118 -5.57 12.83 -6.46
CA GLU A 118 -5.20 12.57 -7.86
C GLU A 118 -4.27 13.65 -8.42
N LYS A 119 -4.55 14.92 -8.13
CA LYS A 119 -3.65 16.03 -8.50
C LYS A 119 -2.29 15.89 -7.84
N ALA A 120 -2.25 15.57 -6.55
CA ALA A 120 -1.01 15.38 -5.81
C ALA A 120 -0.19 14.22 -6.40
N TYR A 121 -0.81 13.06 -6.64
CA TYR A 121 -0.15 11.91 -7.26
C TYR A 121 0.31 12.20 -8.70
N SER A 122 -0.47 12.94 -9.48
CA SER A 122 -0.09 13.34 -10.84
C SER A 122 1.16 14.23 -10.82
N SER A 123 1.22 15.23 -9.92
CA SER A 123 2.39 16.09 -9.78
C SER A 123 3.65 15.31 -9.37
N LEU A 124 3.52 14.27 -8.55
CA LEU A 124 4.64 13.41 -8.18
C LEU A 124 5.14 12.57 -9.36
N LEU A 125 4.24 12.14 -10.26
CA LEU A 125 4.58 11.37 -11.45
C LEU A 125 5.18 12.23 -12.58
N GLU A 126 4.83 13.52 -12.65
CA GLU A 126 5.46 14.44 -13.61
C GLU A 126 6.98 14.53 -13.43
N GLU A 127 7.44 14.37 -12.20
CA GLU A 127 8.88 14.39 -11.88
C GLU A 127 9.54 13.02 -11.93
N ASN A 128 8.82 11.98 -11.51
CA ASN A 128 9.28 10.60 -11.59
C ASN A 128 8.17 9.70 -12.13
N GLN A 129 8.11 9.60 -13.46
CA GLN A 129 7.13 8.78 -14.18
C GLN A 129 7.22 7.28 -13.84
N PHE A 130 8.35 6.83 -13.28
CA PHE A 130 8.61 5.43 -12.97
C PHE A 130 8.37 5.07 -11.50
N ASP A 131 7.69 5.93 -10.73
CA ASP A 131 7.28 5.60 -9.36
C ASP A 131 6.15 4.56 -9.33
N GLN A 132 6.54 3.29 -9.31
CA GLN A 132 5.65 2.13 -9.29
C GLN A 132 4.61 2.20 -8.15
N ALA A 133 5.00 2.74 -6.98
CA ALA A 133 4.12 2.80 -5.83
C ALA A 133 2.95 3.78 -6.05
N ILE A 134 3.20 4.90 -6.73
CA ILE A 134 2.17 5.90 -7.02
C ILE A 134 1.19 5.38 -8.08
N HIS A 135 1.69 4.71 -9.11
CA HIS A 135 0.81 4.06 -10.10
C HIS A 135 -0.13 3.04 -9.45
N LYS A 136 0.40 2.13 -8.62
CA LYS A 136 -0.41 1.16 -7.87
C LYS A 136 -1.43 1.84 -6.94
N ARG A 137 -1.08 2.98 -6.34
CA ARG A 137 -2.01 3.77 -5.51
C ARG A 137 -3.17 4.35 -6.31
N ARG A 138 -2.93 4.87 -7.51
CA ARG A 138 -4.02 5.39 -8.38
C ARG A 138 -4.99 4.29 -8.80
N VAL A 139 -4.48 3.10 -9.12
CA VAL A 139 -5.33 1.91 -9.37
C VAL A 139 -6.18 1.60 -8.14
N ALA A 140 -5.57 1.51 -6.95
CA ALA A 140 -6.29 1.24 -5.71
C ALA A 140 -7.36 2.30 -5.41
N MET A 141 -7.07 3.58 -5.68
CA MET A 141 -8.01 4.69 -5.51
C MET A 141 -9.20 4.60 -6.47
N ALA A 142 -8.99 4.23 -7.74
CA ALA A 142 -10.07 4.00 -8.70
C ALA A 142 -10.98 2.84 -8.24
N LYS A 143 -10.38 1.73 -7.76
CA LYS A 143 -11.12 0.60 -7.18
C LYS A 143 -11.91 1.00 -5.94
N ALA A 144 -11.33 1.79 -5.04
CA ALA A 144 -12.00 2.26 -3.82
C ALA A 144 -13.23 3.14 -4.12
N ARG A 145 -13.21 3.88 -5.23
CA ARG A 145 -14.36 4.63 -5.74
C ARG A 145 -15.43 3.77 -6.43
N GLY A 146 -15.17 2.47 -6.60
CA GLY A 146 -16.03 1.55 -7.35
C GLY A 146 -15.95 1.73 -8.87
N ASN A 147 -15.02 2.55 -9.37
CA ASN A 147 -14.87 2.83 -10.79
C ASN A 147 -13.89 1.83 -11.44
N LEU A 148 -14.38 0.63 -11.72
CA LEU A 148 -13.55 -0.46 -12.27
C LEU A 148 -13.04 -0.16 -13.69
N SER A 149 -13.76 0.62 -14.50
CA SER A 149 -13.29 1.02 -15.83
C SER A 149 -12.06 1.92 -15.75
N GLU A 150 -12.07 2.89 -14.84
CA GLU A 150 -10.90 3.75 -14.60
C GLU A 150 -9.73 2.94 -14.01
N ALA A 151 -10.00 1.96 -13.15
CA ALA A 151 -8.96 1.06 -12.65
C ALA A 151 -8.30 0.24 -13.78
N ILE A 152 -9.09 -0.25 -14.74
CA ILE A 152 -8.59 -0.94 -15.95
C ILE A 152 -7.71 -0.01 -16.78
N GLU A 153 -8.14 1.23 -17.03
CA GLU A 153 -7.35 2.20 -17.79
C GLU A 153 -6.00 2.46 -17.11
N TRP A 154 -5.98 2.64 -15.79
CA TRP A 154 -4.74 2.85 -15.04
C TRP A 154 -3.85 1.61 -15.03
N LEU A 155 -4.42 0.41 -14.89
CA LEU A 155 -3.66 -0.84 -14.96
C LEU A 155 -3.03 -1.08 -16.33
N ASN A 156 -3.75 -0.80 -17.42
CA ASN A 156 -3.18 -0.92 -18.76
C ASN A 156 -2.00 0.06 -18.96
N LYS A 157 -2.18 1.34 -18.62
CA LYS A 157 -1.08 2.34 -18.67
C LYS A 157 0.11 1.95 -17.81
N TYR A 158 -0.15 1.34 -16.64
CA TYR A 158 0.88 0.84 -15.77
C TYR A 158 1.65 -0.34 -16.38
N LEU A 159 0.94 -1.31 -16.96
CA LEU A 159 1.52 -2.50 -17.58
C LEU A 159 2.27 -2.18 -18.89
N GLU A 160 1.93 -1.10 -19.59
CA GLU A 160 2.74 -0.56 -20.70
C GLU A 160 4.16 -0.19 -20.26
N ILE A 161 4.33 0.25 -19.00
CA ILE A 161 5.62 0.64 -18.42
C ILE A 161 6.27 -0.56 -17.70
N PHE A 162 5.48 -1.34 -16.96
CA PHE A 162 5.94 -2.40 -16.06
C PHE A 162 5.38 -3.78 -16.45
N MET A 163 5.60 -4.18 -17.71
CA MET A 163 5.06 -5.42 -18.29
C MET A 163 5.41 -6.70 -17.53
N ALA A 164 6.51 -6.73 -16.77
CA ALA A 164 6.93 -7.88 -15.97
C ALA A 164 6.23 -7.99 -14.60
N ASP A 165 5.31 -7.08 -14.26
CA ASP A 165 4.57 -7.14 -12.99
C ASP A 165 3.39 -8.12 -13.07
N HIS A 166 3.66 -9.36 -12.64
CA HIS A 166 2.67 -10.44 -12.64
C HIS A 166 1.49 -10.17 -11.70
N ASP A 167 1.70 -9.45 -10.58
CA ASP A 167 0.60 -9.14 -9.66
C ASP A 167 -0.39 -8.17 -10.32
N ALA A 168 0.11 -7.20 -11.10
CA ALA A 168 -0.74 -6.27 -11.83
C ALA A 168 -1.50 -6.95 -12.99
N TRP A 169 -0.88 -7.88 -13.71
CA TRP A 169 -1.57 -8.71 -14.71
C TRP A 169 -2.69 -9.54 -14.10
N ARG A 170 -2.43 -10.16 -12.94
CA ARG A 170 -3.43 -10.93 -12.20
C ARG A 170 -4.58 -10.03 -11.75
N GLU A 171 -4.28 -8.87 -11.17
CA GLU A 171 -5.30 -7.91 -10.72
C GLU A 171 -6.17 -7.44 -11.89
N LEU A 172 -5.57 -7.15 -13.05
CA LEU A 172 -6.31 -6.79 -14.26
C LEU A 172 -7.23 -7.92 -14.74
N ALA A 173 -6.74 -9.16 -14.74
CA ALA A 173 -7.53 -10.34 -15.10
C ALA A 173 -8.74 -10.51 -14.17
N GLU A 174 -8.54 -10.39 -12.84
CA GLU A 174 -9.60 -10.49 -11.84
C GLU A 174 -10.68 -9.42 -12.03
N ILE A 175 -10.29 -8.17 -12.34
CA ILE A 175 -11.24 -7.11 -12.65
C ILE A 175 -12.04 -7.45 -13.92
N TYR A 176 -11.39 -7.91 -15.00
CA TYR A 176 -12.11 -8.32 -16.20
C TYR A 176 -13.09 -9.48 -15.96
N VAL A 177 -12.71 -10.47 -15.14
CA VAL A 177 -13.63 -11.55 -14.75
C VAL A 177 -14.84 -10.99 -14.00
N SER A 178 -14.63 -10.05 -13.07
CA SER A 178 -15.75 -9.43 -12.32
C SER A 178 -16.74 -8.67 -13.22
N LEU A 179 -16.26 -8.17 -14.37
CA LEU A 179 -17.05 -7.49 -15.39
C LEU A 179 -17.56 -8.42 -16.50
N GLN A 180 -17.34 -9.74 -16.36
CA GLN A 180 -17.70 -10.75 -17.37
C GLN A 180 -17.01 -10.55 -18.73
N MET A 181 -15.90 -9.80 -18.75
CA MET A 181 -15.06 -9.55 -19.93
C MET A 181 -14.07 -10.71 -20.12
N TYR A 182 -14.59 -11.92 -20.33
CA TYR A 182 -13.80 -13.15 -20.27
C TYR A 182 -12.70 -13.24 -21.34
N LYS A 183 -12.91 -12.63 -22.52
CA LYS A 183 -11.89 -12.62 -23.58
C LYS A 183 -10.64 -11.84 -23.15
N GLN A 184 -10.84 -10.68 -22.53
CA GLN A 184 -9.75 -9.84 -22.02
C GLN A 184 -9.07 -10.48 -20.82
N ALA A 185 -9.85 -11.09 -19.92
CA ALA A 185 -9.30 -11.86 -18.80
C ALA A 185 -8.42 -13.03 -19.28
N ALA A 186 -8.87 -13.78 -20.30
CA ALA A 186 -8.11 -14.88 -20.88
C ALA A 186 -6.75 -14.41 -21.41
N PHE A 187 -6.72 -13.28 -22.13
CA PHE A 187 -5.48 -12.66 -22.60
C PHE A 187 -4.51 -12.34 -21.45
N CYS A 188 -5.00 -11.74 -20.36
CA CYS A 188 -4.16 -11.46 -19.19
C CYS A 188 -3.58 -12.75 -18.57
N TYR A 189 -4.35 -13.85 -18.54
CA TYR A 189 -3.85 -15.13 -18.05
C TYR A 189 -2.87 -15.81 -19.02
N GLU A 190 -3.01 -15.60 -20.33
CA GLU A 190 -2.01 -16.06 -21.32
C GLU A 190 -0.65 -15.41 -21.06
N GLU A 191 -0.60 -14.09 -20.85
CA GLU A 191 0.64 -13.38 -20.48
C GLU A 191 1.25 -13.91 -19.17
N LEU A 192 0.41 -14.24 -18.17
CA LEU A 192 0.86 -14.85 -16.92
C LEU A 192 1.42 -16.27 -17.11
N ILE A 193 0.81 -17.08 -17.98
CA ILE A 193 1.30 -18.43 -18.29
C ILE A 193 2.59 -18.37 -19.09
N LEU A 194 2.71 -17.46 -20.06
CA LEU A 194 3.94 -17.28 -20.83
C LEU A 194 5.10 -16.88 -19.93
N SER A 195 4.85 -16.02 -18.94
CA SER A 195 5.87 -15.57 -18.00
C SER A 195 6.17 -16.56 -16.86
N GLN A 196 5.17 -17.32 -16.39
CA GLN A 196 5.31 -18.31 -15.31
C GLN A 196 4.60 -19.63 -15.65
N PRO A 197 5.16 -20.42 -16.59
CA PRO A 197 4.47 -21.60 -17.13
C PRO A 197 4.31 -22.74 -16.11
N THR A 198 5.12 -22.74 -15.05
CA THR A 198 5.10 -23.76 -13.99
C THR A 198 4.07 -23.48 -12.90
N SER A 199 3.39 -22.33 -12.93
CA SER A 199 2.37 -21.97 -11.95
C SER A 199 1.03 -22.64 -12.31
N PRO A 200 0.57 -23.66 -11.54
CA PRO A 200 -0.71 -24.31 -11.82
C PRO A 200 -1.90 -23.37 -11.60
N LEU A 201 -1.73 -22.34 -10.77
CA LEU A 201 -2.79 -21.37 -10.47
C LEU A 201 -3.23 -20.59 -11.72
N TYR A 202 -2.29 -20.22 -12.59
CA TYR A 202 -2.63 -19.49 -13.83
C TYR A 202 -3.27 -20.38 -14.87
N GLN A 203 -2.82 -21.63 -14.96
CA GLN A 203 -3.40 -22.62 -15.87
C GLN A 203 -4.86 -22.93 -15.50
N LEU A 204 -5.14 -23.11 -14.20
CA LEU A 204 -6.51 -23.33 -13.71
C LEU A 204 -7.39 -22.10 -13.96
N ALA A 205 -6.91 -20.90 -13.61
CA ALA A 205 -7.68 -19.68 -13.83
C ALA A 205 -7.98 -19.44 -15.32
N TYR A 206 -7.02 -19.70 -16.21
CA TYR A 206 -7.25 -19.62 -17.66
C TYR A 206 -8.29 -20.62 -18.16
N ALA A 207 -8.23 -21.87 -17.67
CA ALA A 207 -9.20 -22.91 -18.03
C ALA A 207 -10.63 -22.54 -17.60
N ASP A 208 -10.79 -21.98 -16.38
CA ASP A 208 -12.07 -21.51 -15.87
C ASP A 208 -12.63 -20.40 -16.76
N VAL A 209 -11.86 -19.33 -16.99
CA VAL A 209 -12.27 -18.19 -17.83
C VAL A 209 -12.60 -18.61 -19.27
N SER A 210 -11.80 -19.51 -19.84
CA SER A 210 -12.01 -20.04 -21.20
C SER A 210 -13.28 -20.88 -21.31
N SER A 211 -13.62 -21.63 -20.27
CA SER A 211 -14.85 -22.44 -20.21
C SER A 211 -16.08 -21.55 -20.20
N TYR A 212 -16.07 -20.47 -19.39
CA TYR A 212 -17.15 -19.48 -19.40
C TYR A 212 -17.30 -18.80 -20.76
N TRP A 213 -16.19 -18.39 -21.39
CA TRP A 213 -16.24 -17.77 -22.72
C TRP A 213 -16.87 -18.67 -23.79
N ARG A 214 -16.53 -19.97 -23.80
CA ARG A 214 -17.13 -20.92 -24.76
C ARG A 214 -18.62 -21.11 -24.53
N LEU A 215 -19.09 -21.17 -23.29
CA LEU A 215 -20.52 -21.29 -22.99
C LEU A 215 -21.34 -20.10 -23.52
N PHE A 216 -20.77 -18.88 -23.46
CA PHE A 216 -21.41 -17.67 -23.99
C PHE A 216 -21.43 -17.59 -25.53
N LEU A 217 -20.63 -18.38 -26.24
CA LEU A 217 -20.64 -18.44 -27.71
C LEU A 217 -21.69 -19.40 -28.28
N PHE A 218 -22.27 -20.26 -27.45
CA PHE A 218 -23.26 -21.26 -27.86
C PHE A 218 -24.71 -20.85 -27.54
N PHE A 219 -24.93 -19.61 -27.06
CA PHE A 219 -26.24 -18.97 -26.90
C PHE A 219 -26.27 -17.65 -27.68
#